data_AF-A0A8J3NTG1-F1
#
_entry.id   AF-A0A8J3NTG1-F1
#
_cell.length_a   1.000
_cell.length_b   1.000
_cell.length_c   1.000
_cell.angle_alpha   90.00
_cell.angle_beta   90.00
_cell.angle_gamma   90.00
#
_symmetry.space_group_name_H-M   'P 1'
#
loop_
_entity.id
_entity.type
_entity.pdbx_description
1 polymer ?
#
loop_
_entity_poly.entity_id
_entity_poly.type
_entity_poly.pdbx_seq_one_letter_code
_entity_poly.pdbx_strand_id
1 'polypeptide(L)' 'MEERRRGMTMFAAELVATGGVPPEHDVDSVADVLWLAMDARNYDWLVRTRGWSVERFQRWYADTVSAAVLA' A
#
# COMPACT_ATOMS: atom_id res chain seq x y z
N MET A 1 -2.07 4.07 -15.25
CA MET A 1 -3.54 3.97 -15.30
C MET A 1 -3.94 2.56 -14.92
N GLU A 2 -4.55 1.88 -15.89
CA GLU A 2 -5.15 0.56 -15.73
C GLU A 2 -4.16 -0.57 -15.41
N GLU A 3 -2.97 -0.59 -16.01
CA GLU A 3 -1.96 -1.64 -15.74
C GLU A 3 -1.49 -1.64 -14.28
N ARG A 4 -1.27 -0.47 -13.70
CA ARG A 4 -0.85 -0.34 -12.30
C ARG A 4 -1.98 -0.75 -11.36
N ARG A 5 -3.23 -0.39 -11.69
CA ARG A 5 -4.41 -0.80 -10.92
C ARG A 5 -4.55 -2.32 -10.94
N ARG A 6 -4.44 -2.93 -12.13
CA ARG A 6 -4.47 -4.39 -12.32
C ARG A 6 -3.36 -5.10 -11.53
N GLY A 7 -2.15 -4.56 -11.51
CA GLY A 7 -1.06 -5.08 -10.69
C GLY A 7 -1.35 -5.04 -9.18
N MET A 8 -1.93 -3.93 -8.69
CA MET A 8 -2.34 -3.82 -7.30
C MET A 8 -3.48 -4.79 -6.94
N THR A 9 -4.45 -4.97 -7.83
CA THR A 9 -5.53 -5.95 -7.64
C THR A 9 -5.00 -7.38 -7.56
N MET A 10 -4.01 -7.75 -8.38
CA MET A 10 -3.39 -9.08 -8.29
C MET A 10 -2.66 -9.28 -6.95
N PHE A 11 -1.89 -8.28 -6.53
CA PHE A 11 -1.19 -8.35 -5.24
C PHE A 11 -2.16 -8.38 -4.05
N ALA A 12 -3.24 -7.60 -4.11
CA ALA A 12 -4.30 -7.62 -3.12
C ALA A 12 -5.00 -8.99 -3.03
N ALA A 13 -5.23 -9.64 -4.18
CA ALA A 13 -5.80 -10.99 -4.22
C ALA A 13 -4.89 -12.02 -3.54
N GLU A 14 -3.58 -11.95 -3.77
CA GLU A 14 -2.61 -12.79 -3.07
C GLU A 14 -2.62 -12.54 -1.56
N LEU A 15 -2.67 -11.27 -1.13
CA LEU A 15 -2.69 -10.91 0.27
C LEU A 15 -3.94 -11.45 0.99
N VAL A 16 -5.11 -11.27 0.39
CA VAL A 16 -6.37 -11.82 0.91
C VAL A 16 -6.31 -13.36 0.98
N ALA A 17 -5.70 -14.01 -0.02
CA ALA A 17 -5.55 -15.46 -0.04
C ALA A 17 -4.65 -16.02 1.08
N THR A 18 -3.78 -15.21 1.68
CA THR A 18 -2.98 -15.62 2.85
C THR A 18 -3.81 -15.81 4.12
N GLY A 19 -5.03 -15.24 4.17
CA GLY A 19 -5.88 -15.25 5.35
C GLY A 19 -5.42 -14.30 6.47
N GLY A 20 -4.37 -13.51 6.25
CA GLY A 20 -3.89 -12.49 7.19
C GLY A 20 -4.65 -11.15 7.13
N VAL A 21 -5.61 -11.04 6.22
CA VAL A 21 -6.44 -9.84 6.02
C VAL A 21 -7.73 -9.98 6.84
N PRO A 22 -8.12 -8.97 7.64
CA PRO A 22 -9.37 -8.98 8.39
C PRO A 22 -10.59 -9.21 7.48
N PRO A 23 -11.65 -9.88 7.95
CA PRO A 23 -12.83 -10.22 7.13
C PRO A 23 -13.62 -9.01 6.61
N GLU A 24 -13.44 -7.83 7.21
CA GLU A 24 -13.97 -6.56 6.73
C GLU A 24 -13.30 -6.03 5.46
N HIS A 25 -12.14 -6.57 5.09
CA HIS A 25 -11.39 -6.20 3.91
C HIS A 25 -11.56 -7.23 2.79
N ASP A 26 -11.97 -6.76 1.62
CA ASP A 26 -11.95 -7.51 0.37
C ASP A 26 -10.78 -7.10 -0.53
N VAL A 27 -10.59 -7.81 -1.65
CA VAL A 27 -9.52 -7.56 -2.62
C VAL A 27 -9.53 -6.11 -3.13
N ASP A 28 -10.71 -5.53 -3.35
CA ASP A 28 -10.83 -4.17 -3.87
C ASP A 28 -10.42 -3.14 -2.81
N SER A 29 -10.87 -3.30 -1.56
CA SER A 29 -10.49 -2.42 -0.45
C SER A 29 -8.97 -2.46 -0.18
N VAL A 30 -8.36 -3.65 -0.27
CA VAL A 30 -6.90 -3.82 -0.12
C VAL A 30 -6.17 -3.16 -1.29
N ALA A 31 -6.68 -3.32 -2.53
CA ALA A 31 -6.10 -2.69 -3.70
C ALA A 31 -6.18 -1.15 -3.64
N ASP A 32 -7.27 -0.60 -3.10
CA ASP A 32 -7.43 0.84 -2.90
C ASP A 32 -6.43 1.40 -1.89
N VAL A 33 -6.22 0.70 -0.77
CA VAL A 33 -5.20 1.09 0.23
C VAL A 33 -3.81 1.07 -0.38
N LEU A 34 -3.44 -0.01 -1.08
CA LEU A 34 -2.15 -0.13 -1.76
C LEU A 34 -1.97 0.99 -2.80
N TRP A 35 -3.00 1.26 -3.58
CA TRP A 35 -2.98 2.30 -4.61
C TRP A 35 -2.72 3.69 -4.02
N LEU A 36 -3.47 4.06 -2.97
CA LEU A 36 -3.36 5.36 -2.29
C LEU A 36 -2.01 5.53 -1.59
N ALA A 37 -1.54 4.49 -0.92
CA ALA A 37 -0.25 4.53 -0.23
C ALA A 37 0.92 4.70 -1.22
N MET A 38 0.84 4.10 -2.41
CA MET A 38 1.89 4.17 -3.44
C MET A 38 1.89 5.49 -4.25
N ASP A 39 1.06 6.49 -3.94
CA ASP A 39 1.05 7.75 -4.68
C ASP A 39 2.44 8.40 -4.66
N ALA A 40 2.96 8.74 -5.85
CA ALA A 40 4.26 9.39 -6.01
C ALA A 40 4.34 10.73 -5.25
N ARG A 41 3.20 11.37 -5.02
CA ARG A 41 3.11 12.59 -4.20
C ARG A 41 3.52 12.36 -2.75
N ASN A 42 3.27 11.17 -2.19
CA ASN A 42 3.71 10.82 -0.84
C ASN A 42 5.24 10.80 -0.78
N TYR A 43 5.89 10.22 -1.78
CA TYR A 43 7.34 10.20 -1.88
C TYR A 43 7.92 11.61 -2.05
N ASP A 44 7.39 12.37 -3.02
CA ASP A 44 7.87 13.73 -3.29
C ASP A 44 7.76 14.61 -2.04
N TRP A 45 6.63 14.56 -1.35
CA TRP A 45 6.42 15.33 -0.14
C TRP A 45 7.31 14.86 1.02
N LEU A 46 7.31 13.57 1.35
CA LEU A 46 8.00 13.06 2.54
C LEU A 46 9.52 13.03 2.37
N VAL A 47 10.01 12.60 1.21
CA VAL A 47 11.44 12.47 0.94
C VAL A 47 12.01 13.80 0.46
N ARG A 48 11.46 14.39 -0.61
CA ARG A 48 12.08 15.57 -1.25
C ARG A 48 11.79 16.86 -0.51
N THR A 49 10.60 17.02 0.06
CA THR A 49 10.24 18.25 0.78
C THR A 49 10.50 18.17 2.28
N ARG A 50 10.15 17.06 2.93
CA ARG A 50 10.32 16.89 4.39
C ARG A 50 11.67 16.27 4.78
N GLY A 51 12.49 15.86 3.81
CA GLY A 51 13.85 15.39 4.03
C GLY A 51 13.94 14.01 4.68
N TRP A 52 12.92 13.16 4.56
CA TRP A 52 13.04 11.77 4.99
C TRP A 52 14.08 11.05 4.13
N SER A 53 14.81 10.11 4.74
CA SER A 53 15.58 9.16 3.94
C SER A 53 14.64 8.20 3.21
N VAL A 54 15.12 7.61 2.11
CA VAL A 54 14.34 6.64 1.33
C VAL A 54 14.00 5.42 2.18
N GLU A 55 14.93 4.96 3.03
CA GLU A 55 14.75 3.81 3.91
C GLU A 55 13.64 4.07 4.95
N ARG A 56 13.57 5.30 5.46
CA ARG A 56 12.49 5.72 6.36
C ARG A 56 11.15 5.70 5.64
N PHE A 57 11.09 6.20 4.41
CA PHE A 57 9.87 6.17 3.61
C PHE A 57 9.40 4.74 3.31
N GLN A 58 10.33 3.85 2.92
CA GLN A 58 10.03 2.44 2.67
C GLN A 58 9.43 1.75 3.90
N ARG A 59 10.06 1.95 5.07
CA ARG A 59 9.56 1.39 6.33
C ARG A 59 8.19 1.93 6.68
N TRP A 60 8.03 3.25 6.60
CA TRP A 60 6.74 3.90 6.85
C TRP A 60 5.64 3.37 5.91
N TYR A 61 5.93 3.22 4.62
CA TYR A 61 4.97 2.69 3.65
C TYR A 61 4.56 1.27 4.02
N ALA A 62 5.52 0.38 4.29
CA ALA A 62 5.25 -1.00 4.66
C ALA A 62 4.45 -1.09 5.97
N ASP A 63 4.86 -0.36 7.00
CA ASP A 63 4.18 -0.34 8.30
C ASP A 63 2.74 0.22 8.17
N THR A 64 2.55 1.29 7.40
CA THR A 64 1.25 1.95 7.22
C THR A 64 0.28 1.06 6.45
N VAL A 65 0.72 0.44 5.36
CA VAL A 65 -0.11 -0.49 4.59
C VAL A 65 -0.43 -1.71 5.43
N SER A 66 0.57 -2.30 6.09
CA SER A 66 0.38 -3.50 6.92
C SER A 66 -0.63 -3.23 8.04
N ALA A 67 -0.49 -2.14 8.77
CA ALA A 67 -1.42 -1.77 9.83
C ALA A 67 -2.85 -1.45 9.33
N ALA A 68 -3.00 -1.12 8.05
CA ALA A 68 -4.29 -0.79 7.46
C ALA A 68 -5.04 -2.01 6.88
N VAL A 69 -4.35 -3.10 6.53
CA VAL A 69 -4.98 -4.25 5.83
C VAL A 69 -4.67 -5.60 6.45
N LEU A 70 -3.80 -5.68 7.47
CA LEU A 70 -3.44 -6.92 8.16
C LEU A 70 -3.94 -6.90 9.61
N ALA A 71 -4.22 -8.09 10.14
CA ALA A 71 -4.63 -8.33 11.53
C ALA A 71 -3.44 -8.43 12.51
#